data_AF-A0A633AXU4-F1
#
_entry.id   AF-A0A633AXU4-F1
#
_cell.length_a   1.000
_cell.length_b   1.000
_cell.length_c   1.000
_cell.angle_alpha   90.00
_cell.angle_beta   90.00
_cell.angle_gamma   90.00
#
_symmetry.space_group_name_H-M   'P 1'
#
loop_
_entity.id
_entity.type
_entity.pdbx_description
1 polymer ?
#
loop_
_entity_poly.entity_id
_entity_poly.type
_entity_poly.pdbx_seq_one_letter_code
_entity_poly.pdbx_strand_id
1 'polypeptide(L)'
;MSDITANAVVSMPSQLFTMPRSFKAVANGKIYIGQIDTDPVNPANQVQVYLENENGTHVPVPQPININAGGFPVYNGQIAKFVTVQGHSMAVYDANNAQQFYFPNV
;
A
#
# COMPACT_ATOMS: atom_id res chain seq x y z
N MET A 1 -5.55 32.07 31.04
CA MET A 1 -5.18 30.92 30.18
C MET A 1 -4.94 31.49 28.79
N SER A 2 -3.80 31.20 28.16
CA SER A 2 -3.56 31.62 26.78
C SER A 2 -4.47 30.82 25.86
N ASP A 3 -5.29 31.50 25.06
CA ASP A 3 -6.09 30.85 24.02
C ASP A 3 -5.18 30.12 23.03
N ILE A 4 -5.44 28.83 22.83
CA ILE A 4 -4.71 27.98 21.90
C ILE A 4 -5.60 27.65 20.70
N THR A 5 -5.06 27.78 19.50
CA THR A 5 -5.69 27.31 18.26
C THR A 5 -5.13 25.93 17.89
N ALA A 6 -5.79 24.86 18.34
CA ALA A 6 -5.35 23.49 18.11
C ALA A 6 -5.85 22.95 16.76
N ASN A 7 -5.06 23.11 15.69
CA ASN A 7 -5.43 22.74 14.31
C ASN A 7 -4.86 21.40 13.82
N ALA A 8 -3.91 20.81 14.54
CA ALA A 8 -3.28 19.55 14.14
C ALA A 8 -3.98 18.36 14.80
N VAL A 9 -4.71 17.57 14.02
CA VAL A 9 -5.34 16.33 14.49
C VAL A 9 -4.29 15.23 14.56
N VAL A 10 -4.15 14.61 15.74
CA VAL A 10 -3.33 13.40 15.91
C VAL A 10 -4.12 12.21 15.41
N SER A 11 -3.67 11.57 14.33
CA SER A 11 -4.27 10.38 13.74
C SER A 11 -3.20 9.43 13.23
N MET A 12 -3.59 8.19 12.92
CA MET A 12 -2.66 7.20 12.36
C MET A 12 -2.42 7.48 10.86
N PRO A 13 -1.20 7.83 10.44
CA PRO A 13 -0.92 8.15 9.03
C PRO A 13 -0.74 6.88 8.17
N SER A 14 -0.48 5.72 8.78
CA SER A 14 -0.23 4.47 8.06
C SER A 14 -1.54 3.82 7.61
N GLN A 15 -1.63 3.52 6.32
CA GLN A 15 -2.79 2.86 5.73
C GLN A 15 -2.79 1.34 5.99
N LEU A 16 -3.93 0.83 6.45
CA LEU A 16 -4.19 -0.60 6.66
C LEU A 16 -4.93 -1.21 5.46
N PHE A 17 -4.59 -2.46 5.16
CA PHE A 17 -5.31 -3.31 4.21
C PHE A 17 -6.10 -4.39 4.97
N THR A 18 -7.42 -4.29 4.94
CA THR A 18 -8.36 -5.21 5.61
C THR A 18 -9.21 -5.94 4.59
N MET A 19 -9.74 -7.12 4.94
CA MET A 19 -10.58 -7.90 4.03
C MET A 19 -11.91 -7.18 3.74
N PRO A 20 -12.44 -7.27 2.51
CA PRO A 20 -13.68 -6.59 2.10
C PRO A 20 -14.94 -7.16 2.77
N ARG A 21 -14.92 -8.43 3.18
CA ARG A 21 -16.10 -9.17 3.67
C ARG A 21 -16.02 -9.54 5.16
N SER A 22 -14.94 -9.16 5.84
CA SER A 22 -14.79 -9.38 7.28
C SER A 22 -13.74 -8.43 7.83
N PHE A 23 -13.91 -7.92 9.03
CA PHE A 23 -12.92 -7.04 9.65
C PHE A 23 -11.69 -7.83 10.14
N LYS A 24 -10.79 -8.15 9.20
CA LYS A 24 -9.53 -8.87 9.40
C LYS A 24 -8.46 -8.24 8.52
N ALA A 25 -7.20 -8.29 8.94
CA ALA A 25 -6.09 -7.90 8.06
C ALA A 25 -6.04 -8.82 6.82
N VAL A 26 -5.61 -8.28 5.68
CA VAL A 26 -5.15 -9.10 4.54
C VAL A 26 -3.75 -9.65 4.85
N ALA A 27 -3.66 -10.42 5.93
CA ALA A 27 -2.41 -10.92 6.49
C ALA A 27 -1.66 -11.79 5.48
N ASN A 28 -0.35 -11.56 5.34
CA ASN A 28 0.51 -12.23 4.35
C ASN A 28 0.02 -12.09 2.90
N GLY A 29 -0.75 -11.03 2.64
CA GLY A 29 -1.22 -10.67 1.31
C GLY A 29 -0.15 -9.98 0.47
N LYS A 30 -0.55 -9.69 -0.76
CA LYS A 30 0.28 -9.08 -1.80
C LYS A 30 -0.45 -7.91 -2.43
N ILE A 31 0.27 -6.83 -2.69
CA ILE A 31 -0.22 -5.67 -3.43
C ILE A 31 0.57 -5.57 -4.73
N TYR A 32 -0.15 -5.42 -5.84
CA TYR A 32 0.39 -5.18 -7.16
C TYR A 32 -0.06 -3.80 -7.64
N ILE A 33 0.85 -3.08 -8.28
CA ILE A 33 0.68 -1.70 -8.74
C ILE A 33 1.04 -1.63 -10.23
N GLY A 34 0.13 -1.10 -11.04
CA GLY A 34 0.27 -1.08 -12.49
C GLY A 34 -0.19 0.21 -13.14
N GLN A 35 -0.16 0.22 -14.47
CA GLN A 35 -0.72 1.31 -15.26
C GLN A 35 -2.24 1.39 -15.02
N ILE A 36 -2.77 2.61 -15.02
CA ILE A 36 -4.21 2.85 -14.90
C ILE A 36 -4.99 2.00 -15.91
N ASP A 37 -6.13 1.48 -15.46
CA ASP A 37 -7.07 0.65 -16.23
C ASP A 37 -6.50 -0.69 -16.74
N THR A 38 -5.36 -1.15 -16.18
CA THR A 38 -4.73 -2.44 -16.54
C THR A 38 -4.62 -3.40 -15.36
N ASP A 39 -4.50 -4.71 -15.64
CA ASP A 39 -4.22 -5.73 -14.64
C ASP A 39 -2.75 -5.67 -14.17
N PRO A 40 -2.48 -5.27 -12.92
CA PRO A 40 -1.11 -5.10 -12.40
C PRO A 40 -0.43 -6.42 -12.04
N VAL A 41 -1.14 -7.56 -12.06
CA VAL A 41 -0.51 -8.88 -11.84
C VAL A 41 0.36 -9.27 -13.03
N ASN A 42 0.00 -8.81 -14.24
CA ASN A 42 0.85 -8.96 -15.41
C ASN A 42 2.10 -8.04 -15.28
N PRO A 43 3.33 -8.59 -15.26
CA PRO A 43 4.55 -7.78 -15.15
C PRO A 43 4.70 -6.70 -16.23
N ALA A 44 4.14 -6.90 -17.42
CA ALA A 44 4.17 -5.91 -18.49
C ALA A 44 3.39 -4.63 -18.16
N ASN A 45 2.42 -4.72 -17.25
CA ASN A 45 1.58 -3.62 -16.82
C ASN A 45 2.11 -2.96 -15.54
N GLN A 46 3.12 -3.53 -14.89
CA GLN A 46 3.62 -3.03 -13.62
C GLN A 46 4.35 -1.69 -13.79
N VAL A 47 4.11 -0.78 -12.85
CA VAL A 47 4.89 0.46 -12.74
C VAL A 47 5.95 0.32 -11.65
N GLN A 48 7.00 1.14 -11.74
CA GLN A 48 8.02 1.18 -10.69
C GLN A 48 7.40 1.73 -9.39
N VAL A 49 7.58 0.97 -8.30
CA VAL A 49 7.24 1.39 -6.94
C VAL A 49 8.52 1.80 -6.20
N TYR A 50 8.43 2.83 -5.38
CA TYR A 50 9.53 3.29 -4.55
C TYR A 50 9.16 3.19 -3.07
N LEU A 51 10.12 2.79 -2.25
CA LEU A 51 10.11 2.99 -0.81
C LEU A 51 10.50 4.45 -0.52
N GLU A 52 9.67 5.17 0.22
CA GLU A 52 10.04 6.48 0.76
C GLU A 52 10.60 6.31 2.19
N ASN A 53 11.88 6.64 2.35
CA ASN A 53 12.56 6.61 3.64
C ASN A 53 12.18 7.82 4.51
N GLU A 54 12.46 7.74 5.81
CA GLU A 54 12.20 8.83 6.76
C GLU A 54 12.94 10.14 6.42
N ASN A 55 14.07 10.04 5.71
CA ASN A 55 14.83 11.20 5.22
C ASN A 55 14.30 11.76 3.88
N GLY A 56 13.17 11.23 3.37
CA GLY A 56 12.53 11.66 2.12
C GLY A 56 13.15 11.09 0.85
N THR A 57 14.16 10.23 0.94
CA THR A 57 14.75 9.57 -0.24
C THR A 57 13.90 8.42 -0.76
N HIS A 58 13.97 8.16 -2.07
CA HIS A 58 13.21 7.12 -2.75
C HIS A 58 14.12 5.99 -3.24
N VAL A 59 13.81 4.75 -2.84
CA VAL A 59 14.54 3.55 -3.26
C VAL A 59 13.62 2.67 -4.09
N PRO A 60 13.98 2.29 -5.33
CA PRO A 60 13.15 1.39 -6.12
C PRO A 60 13.06 0.01 -5.47
N VAL A 61 11.86 -0.53 -5.40
CA VAL A 61 11.59 -1.84 -4.79
C VAL A 61 10.84 -2.75 -5.77
N PRO A 62 11.08 -4.07 -5.71
CA PRO A 62 10.37 -5.03 -6.54
C PRO A 62 8.93 -5.21 -6.06
N GLN A 63 8.09 -5.70 -6.97
CA GLN A 63 6.72 -6.12 -6.71
C GLN A 63 6.63 -7.65 -6.63
N PRO A 64 5.63 -8.22 -5.92
CA PRO A 64 4.58 -7.54 -5.15
C PRO A 64 5.08 -6.93 -3.83
N ILE A 65 4.34 -5.95 -3.33
CA ILE A 65 4.53 -5.43 -1.97
C ILE A 65 3.84 -6.40 -1.00
N ASN A 66 4.54 -6.81 0.05
CA ASN A 66 4.01 -7.76 1.04
C ASN A 66 3.22 -7.04 2.12
N ILE A 67 2.16 -7.68 2.62
CA ILE A 67 1.37 -7.23 3.76
C ILE A 67 1.70 -8.11 4.98
N ASN A 68 2.05 -7.52 6.11
CA ASN A 68 2.31 -8.27 7.35
C ASN A 68 1.01 -8.76 8.03
N ALA A 69 1.15 -9.51 9.12
CA ALA A 69 0.00 -10.03 9.88
C ALA A 69 -0.93 -8.94 10.44
N GLY A 70 -0.42 -7.71 10.64
CA GLY A 70 -1.20 -6.56 11.10
C GLY A 70 -1.95 -5.82 9.99
N GLY A 71 -1.78 -6.19 8.72
CA GLY A 71 -2.43 -5.53 7.58
C GLY A 71 -1.65 -4.33 7.04
N PHE A 72 -0.38 -4.16 7.43
CA PHE A 72 0.46 -3.08 6.93
C PHE A 72 1.33 -3.54 5.76
N PRO A 73 1.54 -2.67 4.75
CA PRO A 73 2.55 -2.93 3.73
C PRO A 73 3.95 -2.87 4.36
N VAL A 74 4.81 -3.83 4.01
CA VAL A 74 6.15 -3.97 4.60
C VAL A 74 7.22 -4.18 3.55
N TYR A 75 8.43 -3.69 3.86
CA TYR A 75 9.67 -4.00 3.16
C TYR A 75 10.67 -4.58 4.17
N ASN A 76 11.25 -5.75 3.87
CA ASN A 76 12.14 -6.47 4.80
C ASN A 76 11.59 -6.62 6.23
N GLY A 77 10.27 -6.80 6.36
CA GLY A 77 9.58 -6.99 7.64
C GLY A 77 9.25 -5.69 8.40
N GLN A 78 9.71 -4.54 7.93
CA GLN A 78 9.40 -3.23 8.54
C GLN A 78 8.25 -2.55 7.80
N ILE A 79 7.37 -1.87 8.55
CA ILE A 79 6.30 -1.04 7.97
C ILE A 79 6.95 0.09 7.18
N ALA A 80 6.49 0.25 5.94
CA ALA A 80 7.13 1.11 4.96
C ALA A 80 6.08 1.92 4.20
N LYS A 81 6.48 3.12 3.75
CA LYS A 81 5.68 3.94 2.84
C LYS A 81 6.10 3.64 1.40
N PHE A 82 5.14 3.26 0.58
CA PHE A 82 5.36 3.01 -0.84
C PHE A 82 4.70 4.10 -1.66
N VAL A 83 5.39 4.57 -2.71
CA VAL A 83 4.92 5.64 -3.59
C VAL A 83 5.21 5.31 -5.05
N THR A 84 4.41 5.88 -5.94
CA THR A 84 4.61 5.87 -7.40
C THR A 84 4.71 7.30 -7.92
N VAL A 85 5.20 7.46 -9.15
CA VAL A 85 5.34 8.79 -9.78
C VAL A 85 4.00 9.34 -10.27
N GLN A 86 3.10 8.45 -10.68
CA GLN A 86 1.81 8.79 -11.28
C GLN A 86 0.69 7.94 -10.68
N GLY A 87 -0.56 8.29 -11.01
CA GLY A 87 -1.72 7.46 -10.69
C GLY A 87 -1.58 6.05 -11.26
N HIS A 88 -2.22 5.08 -10.61
CA HIS A 88 -1.94 3.66 -10.86
C HIS A 88 -3.19 2.80 -10.68
N SER A 89 -3.18 1.62 -11.30
CA SER A 89 -4.07 0.54 -10.89
C SER A 89 -3.48 -0.20 -9.69
N MET A 90 -4.34 -0.78 -8.86
CA MET A 90 -3.93 -1.54 -7.68
C MET A 90 -4.75 -2.82 -7.55
N ALA A 91 -4.09 -3.96 -7.38
CA ALA A 91 -4.73 -5.22 -7.03
C ALA A 91 -4.17 -5.76 -5.71
N VAL A 92 -5.07 -6.20 -4.82
CA VAL A 92 -4.72 -6.74 -3.51
C VAL A 92 -5.18 -8.19 -3.42
N TYR A 93 -4.25 -9.08 -3.10
CA TYR A 93 -4.48 -10.52 -2.95
C TYR A 93 -4.19 -10.95 -1.52
N ASP A 94 -4.96 -11.91 -1.00
CA ASP A 94 -4.66 -12.54 0.28
C ASP A 94 -3.58 -13.63 0.17
N ALA A 95 -3.24 -14.24 1.30
CA ALA A 95 -2.25 -15.32 1.38
C ALA A 95 -2.61 -16.56 0.53
N ASN A 96 -3.90 -16.75 0.20
CA ASN A 96 -4.38 -17.85 -0.62
C ASN A 96 -4.41 -17.47 -2.12
N ASN A 97 -3.87 -16.30 -2.48
CA ASN A 97 -3.95 -15.71 -3.82
C ASN A 97 -5.39 -15.48 -4.29
N ALA A 98 -6.34 -15.27 -3.38
CA ALA A 98 -7.67 -14.79 -3.72
C ALA A 98 -7.67 -13.25 -3.77
N GLN A 99 -8.17 -12.69 -4.87
CA GLN A 99 -8.28 -11.24 -5.04
C GLN A 99 -9.28 -10.66 -4.03
N GLN A 100 -8.83 -9.71 -3.23
CA GLN A 100 -9.64 -8.99 -2.25
C GLN A 100 -10.11 -7.65 -2.80
N PHE A 101 -9.22 -6.94 -3.50
CA PHE A 101 -9.55 -5.66 -4.13
C PHE A 101 -8.92 -5.54 -5.50
N TYR A 102 -9.59 -4.75 -6.33
CA TYR A 102 -9.05 -4.18 -7.55
C TYR A 102 -9.53 -2.74 -7.67
N PHE A 103 -8.60 -1.83 -7.88
CA PHE A 103 -8.84 -0.42 -8.15
C PHE A 103 -8.23 -0.11 -9.52
N PRO A 104 -9.03 0.30 -10.52
CA PRO A 104 -8.50 0.55 -11.85
C PRO A 104 -7.66 1.84 -11.91
N ASN A 105 -7.92 2.81 -11.04
CA ASN A 105 -7.25 4.10 -11.00
C ASN A 105 -7.29 4.68 -9.57
N VAL A 106 -6.13 4.99 -9.01
CA VAL A 106 -5.90 5.60 -7.67
C VAL A 106 -4.93 6.78 -7.80
#